data_AF-A0A7R8X7E6-F1
#
_entry.id   AF-A0A7R8X7E6-F1
#
_cell.length_a   1.000
_cell.length_b   1.000
_cell.length_c   1.000
_cell.angle_alpha   90.00
_cell.angle_beta   90.00
_cell.angle_gamma   90.00
#
_symmetry.space_group_name_H-M   'P 1'
#
loop_
_entity.id
_entity.type
_entity.pdbx_description
1 polymer ?
#
loop_
_entity_poly.entity_id
_entity_poly.type
_entity_poly.pdbx_seq_one_letter_code
_entity_poly.pdbx_strand_id
1 'polypeptide(L)'
;MIGSTTTEFLWLENEGELTGWTQHSISDGGADVHFRNAQLGSYDVFIVGEFFAESLTVYYVAGNDWASPDANVQRIVIDTPGQIFDVYVDDFNRDGRYEVLATVYDGDEGHVYIYDIPADFLNDPWERRSIADEFFANFILLGQSMTPGSPKPFYPSEEYEEQTTPDGRQVKPWISLSGDDDGKHYILVPVSEDADDWTYEKNILVDTGATTSGKIAIADLDGDGYTELIAAGYSIGKLYVFTYAP
;
A
#
# COMPACT_ATOMS: atom_id res chain seq x y z
N MET A 1 -19.39 3.13 -20.02
CA MET A 1 -17.98 3.03 -20.44
C MET A 1 -17.90 2.91 -21.95
N ILE A 2 -17.07 3.71 -22.61
CA ILE A 2 -16.70 3.53 -24.03
C ILE A 2 -15.25 3.04 -24.01
N GLY A 3 -15.04 1.80 -24.46
CA GLY A 3 -13.76 1.08 -24.44
C GLY A 3 -13.73 0.02 -23.34
N SER A 4 -13.67 -1.25 -23.70
CA SER A 4 -13.30 -2.31 -22.76
C SER A 4 -11.78 -2.24 -22.60
N THR A 5 -11.30 -1.69 -21.49
CA THR A 5 -9.88 -1.80 -21.15
C THR A 5 -9.61 -3.26 -20.80
N THR A 6 -8.76 -3.93 -21.57
CA THR A 6 -8.18 -5.22 -21.17
C THR A 6 -6.98 -4.93 -20.28
N THR A 7 -6.96 -5.47 -19.07
CA THR A 7 -5.80 -5.43 -18.17
C THR A 7 -5.11 -6.79 -18.20
N GLU A 8 -3.77 -6.79 -18.17
CA GLU A 8 -2.95 -8.00 -18.09
C GLU A 8 -1.92 -7.79 -16.98
N PHE A 9 -1.74 -8.79 -16.13
CA PHE A 9 -0.63 -8.83 -15.19
C PHE A 9 0.52 -9.61 -15.83
N LEU A 10 1.69 -8.99 -15.95
CA LEU A 10 2.80 -9.52 -16.73
C LEU A 10 4.05 -9.72 -15.89
N TRP A 11 4.78 -10.80 -16.15
CA TRP A 11 6.16 -10.98 -15.74
C TRP A 11 7.08 -10.70 -16.93
N LEU A 12 8.01 -9.76 -16.77
CA LEU A 12 9.01 -9.46 -17.81
C LEU A 12 10.36 -10.03 -17.35
N GLU A 13 10.79 -11.09 -18.01
CA GLU A 13 12.05 -11.79 -17.70
C GLU A 13 13.23 -11.09 -18.36
N ASN A 14 14.21 -10.71 -17.54
CA ASN A 14 15.46 -10.11 -17.98
C ASN A 14 16.64 -11.06 -17.80
N GLU A 15 17.27 -11.48 -18.91
CA GLU A 15 18.47 -12.33 -18.91
C GLU A 15 19.79 -11.54 -18.71
N GLY A 16 19.71 -10.27 -18.30
CA GLY A 16 20.85 -9.37 -18.09
C GLY A 16 21.04 -8.32 -19.19
N GLU A 17 20.06 -8.15 -20.08
CA GLU A 17 20.09 -7.24 -21.22
C GLU A 17 19.21 -5.99 -20.99
N LEU A 18 19.60 -4.87 -21.63
CA LEU A 18 18.85 -3.61 -21.52
C LEU A 18 17.53 -3.63 -22.30
N THR A 19 17.38 -4.52 -23.28
CA THR A 19 16.20 -4.61 -24.15
C THR A 19 15.86 -6.07 -24.44
N GLY A 20 14.65 -6.31 -24.95
CA GLY A 20 14.24 -7.63 -25.41
C GLY A 20 13.80 -8.60 -24.30
N TRP A 21 13.26 -8.08 -23.19
CA TRP A 21 12.77 -8.91 -22.09
C TRP A 21 11.63 -9.80 -22.56
N THR A 22 11.65 -11.06 -22.14
CA THR A 22 10.60 -12.04 -22.47
C THR A 22 9.38 -11.76 -21.62
N GLN A 23 8.24 -11.52 -22.27
CA GLN A 23 6.98 -11.29 -21.58
C GLN A 23 6.25 -12.61 -21.34
N HIS A 24 5.80 -12.79 -20.11
CA HIS A 24 4.98 -13.92 -19.67
C HIS A 24 3.69 -13.38 -19.04
N SER A 25 2.53 -13.96 -19.35
CA SER A 25 1.25 -13.51 -18.77
C SER A 25 0.98 -14.22 -17.44
N ILE A 26 0.79 -13.46 -16.37
CA ILE A 26 0.38 -13.98 -15.06
C ILE A 26 -1.14 -14.14 -15.01
N SER A 27 -1.88 -13.15 -15.49
CA SER A 27 -3.35 -13.20 -15.56
C SER A 27 -3.94 -12.20 -16.56
N ASP A 28 -5.07 -12.59 -17.14
CA ASP A 28 -5.97 -11.70 -17.87
C ASP A 28 -6.99 -11.10 -16.87
N GLY A 29 -6.92 -9.80 -16.63
CA GLY A 29 -7.73 -9.12 -15.62
C GLY A 29 -7.22 -9.34 -14.19
N GLY A 30 -7.85 -8.63 -13.24
CA GLY A 30 -7.46 -8.65 -11.83
C GLY A 30 -6.49 -7.52 -11.52
N ALA A 31 -5.21 -7.83 -11.30
CA ALA A 31 -4.18 -6.87 -10.91
C ALA A 31 -4.14 -5.63 -11.83
N ASP A 32 -4.65 -4.50 -11.35
CA ASP A 32 -4.96 -3.33 -12.18
C ASP A 32 -4.39 -2.01 -11.65
N VAL A 33 -3.99 -1.91 -10.38
CA VAL A 33 -3.43 -0.67 -9.80
C VAL A 33 -2.07 -0.88 -9.12
N HIS A 34 -2.01 -1.55 -7.96
CA HIS A 34 -0.74 -1.83 -7.27
C HIS A 34 -0.69 -3.24 -6.69
N PHE A 35 0.54 -3.76 -6.60
CA PHE A 35 0.85 -5.05 -5.99
C PHE A 35 2.17 -4.99 -5.22
N ARG A 36 2.41 -5.98 -4.38
CA ARG A 36 3.68 -6.20 -3.67
C ARG A 36 4.06 -7.67 -3.74
N ASN A 37 5.34 -7.94 -3.87
CA ASN A 37 5.88 -9.28 -3.70
C ASN A 37 6.11 -9.56 -2.21
N ALA A 38 5.83 -10.79 -1.77
CA ALA A 38 6.11 -11.24 -0.41
C ALA A 38 6.48 -12.73 -0.41
N GLN A 39 7.14 -13.18 0.66
CA GLN A 39 7.37 -14.60 0.92
C GLN A 39 6.38 -15.07 2.00
N LEU A 40 5.46 -15.95 1.65
CA LEU A 40 4.52 -16.56 2.60
C LEU A 40 4.79 -18.05 2.73
N GLY A 41 5.40 -18.46 3.85
CA GLY A 41 5.89 -19.83 4.02
C GLY A 41 6.95 -20.17 2.98
N SER A 42 6.68 -21.17 2.13
CA SER A 42 7.55 -21.54 1.00
C SER A 42 7.17 -20.88 -0.34
N TYR A 43 6.11 -20.08 -0.37
CA TYR A 43 5.59 -19.48 -1.60
C TYR A 43 6.10 -18.06 -1.79
N ASP A 44 6.61 -17.78 -2.97
CA ASP A 44 6.71 -16.42 -3.47
C ASP A 44 5.33 -16.03 -3.96
N VAL A 45 4.83 -14.87 -3.53
CA VAL A 45 3.48 -14.42 -3.85
C VAL A 45 3.47 -12.97 -4.30
N PHE A 46 2.45 -12.61 -5.07
CA PHE A 46 2.04 -11.22 -5.24
C PHE A 46 0.75 -10.99 -4.46
N ILE A 47 0.78 -10.02 -3.55
CA ILE A 47 -0.41 -9.48 -2.89
C ILE A 47 -0.86 -8.28 -3.71
N VAL A 48 -2.12 -8.27 -4.12
CA VAL A 48 -2.65 -7.40 -5.16
C VAL A 48 -3.93 -6.74 -4.67
N GLY A 49 -3.99 -5.40 -4.78
CA GLY A 49 -5.25 -4.68 -4.76
C GLY A 49 -5.85 -4.67 -6.17
N GLU A 50 -7.05 -5.23 -6.32
CA GLU A 50 -7.79 -5.22 -7.58
C GLU A 50 -8.89 -4.15 -7.48
N PHE A 51 -8.62 -2.97 -8.05
CA PHE A 51 -9.47 -1.80 -7.99
C PHE A 51 -10.83 -2.02 -8.65
N PHE A 52 -10.87 -2.67 -9.81
CA PHE A 52 -12.12 -2.89 -10.55
C PHE A 52 -12.87 -4.15 -10.09
N ALA A 53 -12.15 -5.15 -9.59
CA ALA A 53 -12.77 -6.34 -9.00
C ALA A 53 -13.13 -6.14 -7.52
N GLU A 54 -12.73 -5.00 -6.94
CA GLU A 54 -12.97 -4.61 -5.55
C GLU A 54 -12.46 -5.66 -4.55
N SER A 55 -11.27 -6.21 -4.80
CA SER A 55 -10.74 -7.36 -4.07
C SER A 55 -9.29 -7.22 -3.62
N LEU A 56 -8.97 -7.80 -2.45
CA LEU A 56 -7.60 -8.12 -2.04
C LEU A 56 -7.33 -9.55 -2.48
N THR A 57 -6.34 -9.76 -3.34
CA THR A 57 -6.05 -11.08 -3.92
C THR A 57 -4.59 -11.44 -3.77
N VAL A 58 -4.31 -12.71 -3.45
CA VAL A 58 -2.95 -13.28 -3.47
C VAL A 58 -2.79 -14.17 -4.70
N TYR A 59 -1.79 -13.86 -5.50
CA TYR A 59 -1.34 -14.67 -6.63
C TYR A 59 -0.09 -15.45 -6.22
N TYR A 60 -0.02 -16.74 -6.55
CA TYR A 60 1.11 -17.60 -6.21
C TYR A 60 1.30 -18.70 -7.26
N VAL A 61 2.51 -19.26 -7.33
CA VAL A 61 2.83 -20.40 -8.20
C VAL A 61 3.40 -21.53 -7.37
N ALA A 62 2.93 -22.77 -7.61
CA ALA A 62 3.52 -23.94 -6.96
C ALA A 62 5.01 -24.09 -7.36
N GLY A 63 5.91 -24.12 -6.38
CA GLY A 63 7.35 -24.22 -6.62
C GLY A 63 8.03 -22.92 -7.07
N ASN A 64 7.33 -21.78 -7.02
CA ASN A 64 7.84 -20.43 -7.30
C ASN A 64 8.38 -20.22 -8.73
N ASP A 65 7.92 -21.00 -9.70
CA ASP A 65 8.32 -20.88 -11.11
C ASP A 65 7.48 -19.83 -11.86
N TRP A 66 7.85 -18.55 -11.70
CA TRP A 66 7.19 -17.43 -12.37
C TRP A 66 7.51 -17.29 -13.87
N ALA A 67 8.46 -18.07 -14.39
CA ALA A 67 8.87 -18.04 -15.80
C ALA A 67 8.04 -18.97 -16.70
N SER A 68 7.07 -19.70 -16.13
CA SER A 68 6.08 -20.49 -16.88
C SER A 68 4.67 -20.30 -16.31
N PRO A 69 4.15 -19.05 -16.25
CA PRO A 69 2.94 -18.74 -15.51
C PRO A 69 1.66 -19.30 -16.17
N ASP A 70 1.64 -19.45 -17.50
CA ASP A 70 0.48 -19.89 -18.30
C ASP A 70 -0.11 -21.26 -17.90
N ALA A 71 0.59 -22.05 -17.07
CA ALA A 71 0.11 -23.35 -16.61
C ALA A 71 -0.17 -23.46 -15.11
N ASN A 72 0.34 -22.55 -14.26
CA ASN A 72 0.46 -22.82 -12.82
C ASN A 72 0.17 -21.64 -11.87
N VAL A 73 -0.12 -20.44 -12.37
CA VAL A 73 -0.53 -19.34 -11.48
C VAL A 73 -1.88 -19.68 -10.84
N GLN A 74 -1.91 -19.62 -9.52
CA GLN A 74 -3.12 -19.73 -8.71
C GLN A 74 -3.40 -18.38 -8.08
N ARG A 75 -4.67 -18.13 -7.78
CA ARG A 75 -5.08 -16.96 -7.01
C ARG A 75 -6.10 -17.30 -5.94
N ILE A 76 -6.05 -16.59 -4.83
CA ILE A 76 -7.07 -16.62 -3.79
C ILE A 76 -7.54 -15.19 -3.51
N VAL A 77 -8.86 -15.00 -3.49
CA VAL A 77 -9.47 -13.74 -3.04
C VAL A 77 -9.53 -13.80 -1.52
N ILE A 78 -8.87 -12.84 -0.87
CA ILE A 78 -8.78 -12.73 0.59
C ILE A 78 -10.00 -11.99 1.14
N ASP A 79 -10.37 -10.88 0.51
CA ASP A 79 -11.48 -10.03 0.92
C ASP A 79 -12.00 -9.20 -0.27
N THR A 80 -13.21 -8.65 -0.14
CA THR A 80 -13.81 -7.73 -1.11
C THR A 80 -14.30 -6.45 -0.42
N PRO A 81 -13.39 -5.58 0.06
CA PRO A 81 -13.76 -4.44 0.91
C PRO A 81 -14.25 -3.21 0.13
N GLY A 82 -14.11 -3.21 -1.20
CA GLY A 82 -14.28 -2.03 -2.05
C GLY A 82 -13.11 -1.87 -3.00
N GLN A 83 -13.00 -0.71 -3.65
CA GLN A 83 -11.94 -0.41 -4.61
C GLN A 83 -10.60 -0.26 -3.88
N ILE A 84 -9.71 -1.24 -4.02
CA ILE A 84 -8.38 -1.19 -3.42
C ILE A 84 -7.43 -0.42 -4.34
N PHE A 85 -6.83 0.66 -3.84
CA PHE A 85 -5.89 1.46 -4.62
C PHE A 85 -4.45 0.97 -4.47
N ASP A 86 -3.96 0.82 -3.25
CA ASP A 86 -2.59 0.33 -3.01
C ASP A 86 -2.53 -0.65 -1.84
N VAL A 87 -1.49 -1.48 -1.85
CA VAL A 87 -1.20 -2.46 -0.81
C VAL A 87 0.26 -2.34 -0.38
N TYR A 88 0.53 -2.56 0.91
CA TYR A 88 1.88 -2.57 1.47
C TYR A 88 2.02 -3.75 2.42
N VAL A 89 3.20 -4.37 2.44
CA VAL A 89 3.50 -5.53 3.31
C VAL A 89 4.66 -5.15 4.21
N ASP A 90 4.44 -5.18 5.52
CA ASP A 90 5.45 -4.88 6.56
C ASP A 90 4.98 -5.48 7.89
N ASP A 91 5.85 -5.50 8.89
CA ASP A 91 5.53 -5.83 10.29
C ASP A 91 5.12 -4.53 11.00
N PHE A 92 3.86 -4.15 10.90
CA PHE A 92 3.40 -2.81 11.29
C PHE A 92 3.29 -2.66 12.81
N ASN A 93 3.08 -3.75 13.55
CA ASN A 93 3.04 -3.74 15.01
C ASN A 93 4.34 -4.19 15.67
N ARG A 94 5.34 -4.55 14.86
CA ARG A 94 6.68 -5.02 15.27
C ARG A 94 6.63 -6.32 16.10
N ASP A 95 5.62 -7.17 15.87
CA ASP A 95 5.44 -8.44 16.57
C ASP A 95 6.23 -9.61 15.96
N GLY A 96 6.89 -9.37 14.84
CA GLY A 96 7.68 -10.36 14.08
C GLY A 96 6.89 -11.08 13.00
N ARG A 97 5.63 -10.72 12.78
CA ARG A 97 4.80 -11.18 11.64
C ARG A 97 4.54 -10.02 10.70
N TYR A 98 4.27 -10.35 9.44
CA TYR A 98 3.91 -9.34 8.45
C TYR A 98 2.39 -9.24 8.35
N GLU A 99 1.93 -8.01 8.15
CA GLU A 99 0.56 -7.68 7.81
C GLU A 99 0.51 -7.06 6.42
N VAL A 100 -0.72 -6.98 5.89
CA VAL A 100 -1.01 -6.20 4.68
C VAL A 100 -1.79 -4.96 5.05
N LEU A 101 -1.23 -3.80 4.75
CA LEU A 101 -1.97 -2.55 4.73
C LEU A 101 -2.61 -2.39 3.35
N ALA A 102 -3.90 -2.09 3.30
CA ALA A 102 -4.62 -1.77 2.07
C ALA A 102 -5.35 -0.43 2.19
N THR A 103 -5.26 0.40 1.15
CA THR A 103 -6.06 1.62 1.01
C THR A 103 -7.27 1.33 0.13
N VAL A 104 -8.46 1.64 0.64
CA VAL A 104 -9.72 1.16 0.05
C VAL A 104 -10.74 2.29 -0.01
N TYR A 105 -11.45 2.40 -1.13
CA TYR A 105 -12.63 3.25 -1.25
C TYR A 105 -13.89 2.38 -1.43
N ASP A 106 -14.88 2.52 -0.55
CA ASP A 106 -16.10 1.69 -0.59
C ASP A 106 -17.23 2.29 -1.46
N GLY A 107 -16.98 3.46 -2.05
CA GLY A 107 -17.96 4.22 -2.84
C GLY A 107 -18.64 5.36 -2.09
N ASP A 108 -18.46 5.44 -0.76
CA ASP A 108 -18.88 6.56 0.08
C ASP A 108 -17.66 7.23 0.71
N GLU A 109 -16.86 6.48 1.46
CA GLU A 109 -15.65 6.95 2.12
C GLU A 109 -14.46 6.01 1.93
N GLY A 110 -13.28 6.57 2.16
CA GLY A 110 -12.03 5.83 2.13
C GLY A 110 -11.66 5.26 3.49
N HIS A 111 -10.92 4.17 3.47
CA HIS A 111 -10.46 3.40 4.61
C HIS A 111 -9.01 2.98 4.43
N VAL A 112 -8.33 2.78 5.54
CA VAL A 112 -7.04 2.10 5.63
C VAL A 112 -7.23 0.88 6.50
N TYR A 113 -7.12 -0.29 5.88
CA TYR A 113 -7.24 -1.57 6.55
C TYR A 113 -5.88 -2.21 6.76
N ILE A 114 -5.74 -2.94 7.87
CA ILE A 114 -4.68 -3.91 8.12
C ILE A 114 -5.29 -5.31 8.07
N TYR A 115 -4.60 -6.23 7.40
CA TYR A 115 -4.95 -7.64 7.35
C TYR A 115 -3.81 -8.47 7.94
N ASP A 116 -4.13 -9.29 8.94
CA ASP A 116 -3.20 -10.30 9.45
C ASP A 116 -2.97 -11.38 8.40
N ILE A 117 -1.70 -11.75 8.18
CA ILE A 117 -1.34 -12.88 7.36
C ILE A 117 -1.29 -14.13 8.25
N PRO A 118 -2.22 -15.09 8.10
CA PRO A 118 -2.19 -16.29 8.90
C PRO A 118 -1.07 -17.24 8.41
N ALA A 119 -0.62 -18.12 9.30
CA ALA A 119 0.47 -19.06 8.98
C ALA A 119 0.12 -19.99 7.81
N ASP A 120 -1.13 -20.45 7.73
CA ASP A 120 -1.69 -21.14 6.56
C ASP A 120 -2.54 -20.17 5.74
N PHE A 121 -1.87 -19.26 5.03
CA PHE A 121 -2.52 -18.22 4.21
C PHE A 121 -3.47 -18.74 3.13
N LEU A 122 -3.40 -20.04 2.78
CA LEU A 122 -4.26 -20.67 1.79
C LEU A 122 -5.62 -21.08 2.35
N ASN A 123 -5.68 -21.41 3.64
CA ASN A 123 -6.85 -22.04 4.25
C ASN A 123 -7.42 -21.26 5.44
N ASP A 124 -6.59 -20.49 6.13
CA ASP A 124 -6.98 -19.73 7.31
C ASP A 124 -7.47 -18.32 6.91
N PRO A 125 -8.45 -17.76 7.66
CA PRO A 125 -8.96 -16.43 7.39
C PRO A 125 -7.93 -15.36 7.74
N TRP A 126 -7.87 -14.32 6.93
CA TRP A 126 -7.08 -13.11 7.21
C TRP A 126 -7.95 -12.15 8.03
N GLU A 127 -7.51 -11.82 9.24
CA GLU A 127 -8.26 -10.92 10.11
C GLU A 127 -8.08 -9.47 9.65
N ARG A 128 -9.18 -8.77 9.37
CA ARG A 128 -9.17 -7.36 8.94
C ARG A 128 -9.49 -6.41 10.10
N ARG A 129 -8.74 -5.31 10.19
CA ARG A 129 -9.03 -4.18 11.09
C ARG A 129 -8.90 -2.84 10.37
N SER A 130 -9.76 -1.88 10.72
CA SER A 130 -9.63 -0.49 10.27
C SER A 130 -8.67 0.25 11.19
N ILE A 131 -7.69 0.97 10.61
CA ILE A 131 -6.77 1.82 11.37
C ILE A 131 -6.98 3.31 11.10
N ALA A 132 -7.69 3.64 10.02
CA ALA A 132 -8.16 4.99 9.71
C ALA A 132 -9.32 4.91 8.71
N ASP A 133 -10.28 5.80 8.84
CA ASP A 133 -11.47 5.93 7.98
C ASP A 133 -11.75 7.42 7.72
N GLU A 134 -12.96 7.78 7.27
CA GLU A 134 -13.39 9.17 7.06
C GLU A 134 -12.46 9.95 6.10
N PHE A 135 -12.05 9.30 5.01
CA PHE A 135 -11.44 9.98 3.86
C PHE A 135 -12.53 10.25 2.82
N PHE A 136 -12.74 11.51 2.44
CA PHE A 136 -13.84 11.89 1.56
C PHE A 136 -13.33 12.47 0.26
N ALA A 137 -13.61 11.75 -0.83
CA ALA A 137 -13.13 12.13 -2.14
C ALA A 137 -13.83 13.43 -2.59
N ASN A 138 -13.09 14.35 -3.18
CA ASN A 138 -13.69 15.50 -3.84
C ASN A 138 -14.48 15.03 -5.07
N PHE A 139 -15.52 15.80 -5.41
CA PHE A 139 -16.32 15.51 -6.60
C PHE A 139 -15.50 15.71 -7.89
N ILE A 140 -15.51 14.71 -8.76
CA ILE A 140 -14.92 14.74 -10.10
C ILE A 140 -16.04 14.65 -11.14
N LEU A 141 -16.08 15.63 -12.05
CA LEU A 141 -17.16 15.76 -13.05
C LEU A 141 -17.24 14.56 -14.03
N LEU A 142 -16.10 13.93 -14.31
CA LEU A 142 -15.99 12.80 -15.25
C LEU A 142 -14.99 11.78 -14.69
N GLY A 143 -15.45 10.59 -14.35
CA GLY A 143 -14.60 9.49 -13.85
C GLY A 143 -15.16 8.85 -12.57
N GLN A 144 -14.39 7.92 -12.02
CA GLN A 144 -14.53 7.48 -10.63
C GLN A 144 -13.58 8.30 -9.78
N SER A 145 -13.99 8.62 -8.56
CA SER A 145 -13.15 9.25 -7.54
C SER A 145 -12.61 8.16 -6.62
N MET A 146 -11.41 8.32 -6.08
CA MET A 146 -10.87 7.40 -5.08
C MET A 146 -10.17 8.14 -3.94
N THR A 147 -10.23 7.57 -2.75
CA THR A 147 -9.47 8.01 -1.59
C THR A 147 -9.47 6.88 -0.55
N PRO A 148 -8.42 6.73 0.27
CA PRO A 148 -7.12 7.36 0.15
C PRO A 148 -6.26 6.72 -0.97
N GLY A 149 -5.15 7.37 -1.29
CA GLY A 149 -4.17 6.95 -2.29
C GLY A 149 -3.10 6.01 -1.75
N SER A 150 -1.84 6.25 -2.12
CA SER A 150 -0.72 5.36 -1.75
C SER A 150 -0.21 5.59 -0.31
N PRO A 151 -0.04 4.51 0.48
CA PRO A 151 0.62 4.52 1.77
C PRO A 151 2.14 4.28 1.64
N LYS A 152 2.92 4.78 2.59
CA LYS A 152 4.34 4.46 2.76
C LYS A 152 4.72 4.50 4.26
N PRO A 153 5.11 3.36 4.85
CA PRO A 153 5.68 3.33 6.21
C PRO A 153 7.01 4.07 6.25
N PHE A 154 7.30 4.76 7.35
CA PHE A 154 8.57 5.47 7.57
C PHE A 154 8.79 5.77 9.06
N TYR A 155 10.01 6.20 9.39
CA TYR A 155 10.37 6.71 10.71
C TYR A 155 10.75 8.19 10.61
N PRO A 156 10.29 9.08 11.51
CA PRO A 156 10.57 10.51 11.41
C PRO A 156 12.06 10.87 11.56
N SER A 157 12.85 10.01 12.20
CA SER A 157 14.30 10.14 12.32
C SER A 157 14.96 8.77 12.55
N GLU A 158 16.25 8.67 12.28
CA GLU A 158 17.09 7.52 12.64
C GLU A 158 17.04 7.27 14.16
N GLU A 159 17.09 8.34 14.97
CA GLU A 159 16.99 8.23 16.43
C GLU A 159 15.67 7.57 16.87
N TYR A 160 14.55 7.90 16.24
CA TYR A 160 13.27 7.25 16.55
C TYR A 160 13.27 5.79 16.08
N GLU A 161 13.79 5.50 14.89
CA GLU A 161 13.89 4.13 14.38
C GLU A 161 14.72 3.20 15.29
N GLU A 162 15.77 3.73 15.93
CA GLU A 162 16.62 3.00 16.87
C GLU A 162 15.97 2.78 18.25
N GLN A 163 14.83 3.43 18.53
CA GLN A 163 14.14 3.23 19.81
C GLN A 163 13.52 1.84 19.89
N THR A 164 13.55 1.32 21.12
CA THR A 164 12.91 0.05 21.44
C THR A 164 11.84 0.26 22.51
N THR A 165 10.75 -0.47 22.37
CA THR A 165 9.70 -0.60 23.38
C THR A 165 10.24 -1.25 24.67
N PRO A 166 9.52 -1.18 25.81
CA PRO A 166 9.96 -1.79 27.06
C PRO A 166 10.19 -3.32 27.00
N ASP A 167 9.50 -4.01 26.09
CA ASP A 167 9.66 -5.44 25.81
C ASP A 167 10.71 -5.74 24.72
N GLY A 168 11.42 -4.71 24.22
CA GLY A 168 12.58 -4.85 23.35
C GLY A 168 12.26 -4.98 21.86
N ARG A 169 11.02 -4.72 21.45
CA ARG A 169 10.65 -4.60 20.03
C ARG A 169 11.09 -3.24 19.50
N GLN A 170 11.28 -3.12 18.18
CA GLN A 170 11.42 -1.82 17.55
C GLN A 170 10.11 -1.03 17.70
N VAL A 171 10.17 0.29 17.77
CA VAL A 171 8.96 1.13 17.70
C VAL A 171 8.24 0.97 16.35
N LYS A 172 6.93 1.16 16.36
CA LYS A 172 6.09 1.05 15.16
C LYS A 172 6.42 2.17 14.17
N PRO A 173 6.39 1.89 12.85
CA PRO A 173 6.55 2.92 11.84
C PRO A 173 5.34 3.87 11.83
N TRP A 174 5.57 5.10 11.42
CA TRP A 174 4.49 6.01 11.02
C TRP A 174 4.08 5.69 9.59
N ILE A 175 2.87 6.03 9.18
CA ILE A 175 2.39 5.80 7.82
C ILE A 175 2.11 7.14 7.16
N SER A 176 2.90 7.48 6.16
CA SER A 176 2.57 8.56 5.25
C SER A 176 1.51 8.08 4.26
N LEU A 177 0.51 8.90 4.00
CA LEU A 177 -0.63 8.53 3.18
C LEU A 177 -1.01 9.67 2.25
N SER A 178 -0.98 9.42 0.95
CA SER A 178 -1.63 10.31 -0.02
C SER A 178 -3.15 10.15 0.11
N GLY A 179 -3.90 11.24 0.05
CA GLY A 179 -5.36 11.21 0.06
C GLY A 179 -6.00 11.13 -1.32
N ASP A 180 -5.17 11.08 -2.38
CA ASP A 180 -5.58 11.08 -3.79
C ASP A 180 -6.63 12.16 -4.08
N ASP A 181 -7.85 11.80 -4.47
CA ASP A 181 -8.91 12.74 -4.83
C ASP A 181 -9.54 13.47 -3.64
N ASP A 182 -9.13 13.26 -2.39
CA ASP A 182 -9.51 14.14 -1.27
C ASP A 182 -8.68 15.43 -1.18
N GLY A 183 -7.59 15.51 -1.96
CA GLY A 183 -6.73 16.68 -2.09
C GLY A 183 -5.71 16.89 -0.98
N LYS A 184 -5.57 15.95 -0.05
CA LYS A 184 -4.75 16.09 1.16
C LYS A 184 -3.67 15.02 1.23
N HIS A 185 -2.69 15.28 2.07
CA HIS A 185 -1.68 14.32 2.49
C HIS A 185 -1.78 14.17 4.01
N TYR A 186 -1.59 12.94 4.49
CA TYR A 186 -1.73 12.59 5.90
C TYR A 186 -0.50 11.87 6.43
N ILE A 187 -0.29 11.98 7.74
CA ILE A 187 0.57 11.10 8.53
C ILE A 187 -0.33 10.39 9.54
N LEU A 188 -0.33 9.06 9.53
CA LEU A 188 -0.94 8.24 10.58
C LEU A 188 0.17 7.89 11.58
N VAL A 189 -0.03 8.30 12.84
CA VAL A 189 0.93 8.09 13.93
C VAL A 189 0.35 7.06 14.91
N PRO A 190 1.07 5.98 15.27
CA PRO A 190 0.58 5.02 16.25
C PRO A 190 0.35 5.74 17.60
N VAL A 191 -0.82 5.53 18.20
CA VAL A 191 -1.15 6.12 19.51
C VAL A 191 -0.43 5.39 20.66
N SER A 192 -0.05 4.13 20.41
CA SER A 192 0.60 3.25 21.37
C SER A 192 1.57 2.28 20.68
N GLU A 193 2.66 1.96 21.38
CA GLU A 193 3.65 0.94 20.99
C GLU A 193 3.27 -0.49 21.44
N ASP A 194 2.13 -0.64 22.13
CA ASP A 194 1.54 -1.96 22.41
C ASP A 194 1.21 -2.68 21.10
N ALA A 195 1.72 -3.90 20.88
CA ALA A 195 1.55 -4.64 19.63
C ALA A 195 0.07 -4.87 19.26
N ASP A 196 -0.79 -4.98 20.27
CA ASP A 196 -2.21 -5.27 20.11
C ASP A 196 -3.06 -3.99 19.91
N ASP A 197 -2.46 -2.81 20.10
CA ASP A 197 -3.15 -1.52 19.88
C ASP A 197 -2.93 -1.03 18.44
N TRP A 198 -3.98 -1.12 17.64
CA TRP A 198 -3.98 -0.70 16.23
C TRP A 198 -4.54 0.70 16.02
N THR A 199 -4.64 1.51 17.07
CA THR A 199 -5.14 2.88 16.97
C THR A 199 -4.06 3.82 16.41
N TYR A 200 -4.40 4.54 15.34
CA TYR A 200 -3.56 5.59 14.78
C TYR A 200 -4.23 6.94 14.87
N GLU A 201 -3.45 7.98 15.17
CA GLU A 201 -3.87 9.37 15.04
C GLU A 201 -3.67 9.84 13.59
N LYS A 202 -4.78 10.22 12.94
CA LYS A 202 -4.81 10.74 11.57
C LYS A 202 -4.51 12.24 11.57
N ASN A 203 -3.31 12.62 11.12
CA ASN A 203 -2.87 14.01 11.03
C ASN A 203 -2.85 14.48 9.57
N ILE A 204 -3.43 15.65 9.27
CA ILE A 204 -3.27 16.29 7.96
C ILE A 204 -1.87 16.91 7.91
N LEU A 205 -1.01 16.40 7.02
CA LEU A 205 0.30 17.01 6.73
C LEU A 205 0.11 18.29 5.92
N VAL A 206 -0.70 18.20 4.85
CA VAL A 206 -1.02 19.35 4.01
C VAL A 206 -2.34 19.15 3.27
N ASP A 207 -3.14 20.20 3.25
CA ASP A 207 -4.26 20.34 2.32
C ASP A 207 -3.78 21.14 1.10
N THR A 208 -3.85 20.54 -0.09
CA THR A 208 -3.39 21.19 -1.32
C THR A 208 -4.36 22.28 -1.79
N GLY A 209 -5.59 22.28 -1.26
CA GLY A 209 -6.67 23.19 -1.65
C GLY A 209 -7.26 22.88 -3.03
N ALA A 210 -7.04 21.67 -3.55
CA ALA A 210 -7.52 21.20 -4.85
C ALA A 210 -7.91 19.73 -4.81
N THR A 211 -8.37 19.19 -5.95
CA THR A 211 -9.00 17.87 -6.03
C THR A 211 -8.03 16.73 -5.71
N THR A 212 -6.92 16.62 -6.45
CA THR A 212 -6.08 15.43 -6.42
C THR A 212 -4.69 15.75 -5.86
N SER A 213 -4.33 15.03 -4.82
CA SER A 213 -2.98 14.91 -4.29
C SER A 213 -2.26 13.75 -4.98
N GLY A 214 -0.96 13.89 -5.25
CA GLY A 214 -0.16 12.80 -5.83
C GLY A 214 0.44 11.88 -4.76
N LYS A 215 1.46 11.10 -5.12
CA LYS A 215 2.23 10.31 -4.14
C LYS A 215 3.20 11.18 -3.34
N ILE A 216 3.68 10.65 -2.21
CA ILE A 216 4.70 11.26 -1.36
C ILE A 216 6.02 10.50 -1.57
N ALA A 217 7.11 11.24 -1.81
CA ALA A 217 8.46 10.70 -1.70
C ALA A 217 9.00 10.95 -0.29
N ILE A 218 9.67 9.95 0.29
CA ILE A 218 10.13 9.96 1.68
C ILE A 218 11.52 9.38 1.71
N ALA A 219 12.46 10.13 2.28
CA ALA A 219 13.85 9.75 2.55
C ALA A 219 14.50 10.82 3.44
N ASP A 220 15.56 10.46 4.16
CA ASP A 220 16.56 11.44 4.61
C ASP A 220 17.33 11.92 3.36
N LEU A 221 17.08 13.15 2.93
CA LEU A 221 17.57 13.69 1.67
C LEU A 221 18.92 14.38 1.79
N ASP A 222 19.27 14.88 2.98
CA ASP A 222 20.50 15.62 3.22
C ASP A 222 21.49 14.91 4.16
N GLY A 223 21.10 13.78 4.73
CA GLY A 223 21.91 12.89 5.55
C GLY A 223 22.06 13.37 6.99
N ASP A 224 21.10 14.14 7.50
CA ASP A 224 21.12 14.68 8.87
C ASP A 224 20.46 13.77 9.92
N GLY A 225 19.92 12.62 9.48
CA GLY A 225 19.25 11.63 10.32
C GLY A 225 17.76 11.93 10.55
N TYR A 226 17.19 12.95 9.93
CA TYR A 226 15.75 13.22 9.92
C TYR A 226 15.15 12.91 8.55
N THR A 227 13.87 12.54 8.55
CA THR A 227 13.19 12.24 7.29
C THR A 227 12.60 13.50 6.66
N GLU A 228 12.83 13.67 5.36
CA GLU A 228 12.10 14.62 4.53
C GLU A 228 10.95 13.96 3.77
N LEU A 229 9.92 14.77 3.51
CA LEU A 229 8.76 14.39 2.73
C LEU A 229 8.56 15.38 1.59
N ILE A 230 8.47 14.87 0.37
CA ILE A 230 8.10 15.62 -0.82
C ILE A 230 6.69 15.19 -1.23
N ALA A 231 5.70 16.01 -0.90
CA ALA A 231 4.30 15.75 -1.17
C ALA A 231 3.85 16.44 -2.46
N ALA A 232 3.26 15.68 -3.40
CA ALA A 232 2.79 16.22 -4.67
C ALA A 232 1.37 16.80 -4.56
N GLY A 233 1.19 18.07 -4.91
CA GLY A 233 -0.13 18.66 -5.18
C GLY A 233 -0.44 18.54 -6.67
N TYR A 234 -0.93 17.38 -7.10
CA TYR A 234 -1.07 17.03 -8.52
C TYR A 234 -1.94 18.04 -9.28
N SER A 235 -3.16 18.30 -8.80
CA SER A 235 -4.09 19.22 -9.48
C SER A 235 -3.60 20.67 -9.55
N ILE A 236 -2.71 21.08 -8.66
CA ILE A 236 -2.17 22.45 -8.60
C ILE A 236 -0.77 22.58 -9.21
N GLY A 237 -0.16 21.46 -9.62
CA GLY A 237 1.19 21.45 -10.20
C GLY A 237 2.27 21.97 -9.24
N LYS A 238 2.16 21.66 -7.94
CA LYS A 238 3.13 22.07 -6.91
C LYS A 238 3.68 20.88 -6.14
N LEU A 239 4.87 21.06 -5.57
CA LEU A 239 5.44 20.19 -4.56
C LEU A 239 5.49 20.93 -3.23
N TYR A 240 5.25 20.21 -2.15
CA TYR A 240 5.46 20.65 -0.78
C TYR A 240 6.62 19.85 -0.21
N VAL A 241 7.48 20.51 0.56
CA VAL A 241 8.64 19.88 1.20
C VAL A 241 8.52 20.08 2.71
N PHE A 242 8.66 18.99 3.45
CA PHE A 242 8.63 18.96 4.90
C PHE A 242 9.89 18.25 5.40
N THR A 243 10.35 18.62 6.59
CA THR A 243 11.43 17.96 7.31
C THR A 243 11.00 17.78 8.77
N TYR A 244 11.48 16.72 9.40
CA TYR A 244 11.36 16.50 10.84
C TYR A 244 12.52 17.10 11.64
N ALA A 245 13.54 17.65 10.98
CA ALA A 245 14.61 18.38 11.64
C ALA A 245 14.06 19.60 12.43
N PRO A 246 14.59 19.89 13.64
CA PRO A 246 14.08 20.93 14.55
C PRO A 246 14.43 22.38 14.17
#